data_AF-A0ABD1UZS5-F1
#
_entry.id   AF-A0ABD1UZS5-F1
#
_cell.length_a   1.000
_cell.length_b   1.000
_cell.length_c   1.000
_cell.angle_alpha   90.00
_cell.angle_beta   90.00
_cell.angle_gamma   90.00
#
_symmetry.space_group_name_H-M   'P 1'
#
loop_
_entity.id
_entity.type
_entity.pdbx_description
1 polymer ?
#
loop_
_entity_poly.entity_id
_entity_poly.type
_entity_poly.pdbx_seq_one_letter_code
_entity_poly.pdbx_strand_id
1 'polypeptide(L)'
;MGSDDFIPSSLGKIASLEILMPQPIGALASALANASPTEQRTMLGENLYPLVEQLELDTAAKVTGMLLEMDLTEVLHLLESPEALKAKVAEVMEVLRNVSQH
;
A
#
# COMPACT_ATOMS: atom_id res chain seq x y z
N MET A 1 38.31 -7.86 12.38
CA MET A 1 38.85 -7.86 11.00
C MET A 1 38.71 -9.28 10.50
N GLY A 2 37.78 -9.64 9.62
CA GLY A 2 37.36 -9.00 8.37
C GLY A 2 37.49 -10.07 7.28
N SER A 3 36.64 -10.02 6.26
CA SER A 3 36.35 -11.00 5.18
C SER A 3 35.15 -11.92 5.51
N ASP A 4 33.89 -11.54 5.33
CA ASP A 4 33.16 -11.08 4.12
C ASP A 4 32.86 -12.24 3.16
N ASP A 5 31.61 -12.23 2.63
CA ASP A 5 31.15 -12.90 1.40
C ASP A 5 30.76 -14.41 1.52
N PHE A 6 29.64 -14.96 1.04
CA PHE A 6 28.44 -14.47 0.37
C PHE A 6 27.53 -15.71 0.17
N ILE A 7 26.27 -15.57 0.56
CA ILE A 7 25.06 -16.24 0.06
C ILE A 7 25.22 -17.65 -0.59
N PRO A 8 24.62 -18.72 -0.02
CA PRO A 8 24.32 -19.90 -0.82
C PRO A 8 23.21 -19.54 -1.82
N SER A 9 23.61 -19.21 -3.06
CA SER A 9 22.74 -19.05 -4.21
C SER A 9 22.11 -20.39 -4.60
N SER A 10 21.17 -20.88 -3.78
CA SER A 10 20.17 -21.83 -4.22
C SER A 10 19.02 -21.01 -4.80
N LEU A 11 19.19 -20.58 -6.05
CA LEU A 11 18.15 -20.09 -6.93
C LEU A 11 17.19 -21.26 -7.21
N GLY A 12 16.42 -21.61 -6.18
CA GLY A 12 15.30 -22.51 -6.25
C GLY A 12 14.16 -21.82 -6.96
N LYS A 13 14.10 -22.03 -8.28
CA LYS A 13 12.88 -22.51 -8.94
C LYS A 13 11.62 -21.69 -8.60
N ILE A 14 11.37 -20.67 -9.43
CA ILE A 14 10.04 -20.31 -9.93
C ILE A 14 8.87 -20.71 -9.02
N ALA A 15 8.63 -19.95 -7.96
CA ALA A 15 7.33 -19.94 -7.31
C ALA A 15 6.34 -19.11 -8.16
N SER A 16 6.20 -19.50 -9.43
CA SER A 16 5.04 -19.18 -10.24
C SER A 16 4.05 -20.30 -9.99
N LEU A 17 3.13 -20.07 -9.05
CA LEU A 17 1.76 -20.59 -8.94
C LEU A 17 1.38 -20.83 -7.47
N GLU A 18 1.13 -19.74 -6.73
CA GLU A 18 0.31 -19.82 -5.51
C GLU A 18 -0.74 -18.72 -5.56
N ILE A 19 -1.78 -19.00 -6.33
CA ILE A 19 -3.05 -18.27 -6.32
C ILE A 19 -3.86 -18.86 -5.16
N LEU A 20 -4.34 -17.98 -4.27
CA LEU A 20 -5.20 -18.21 -3.09
C LEU A 20 -4.53 -18.65 -1.78
N MET A 21 -3.76 -17.75 -1.16
CA MET A 21 -3.75 -17.64 0.32
C MET A 21 -4.00 -16.18 0.72
N PRO A 22 -4.76 -15.92 1.81
CA PRO A 22 -4.84 -14.60 2.41
C PRO A 22 -3.42 -14.21 2.80
N GLN A 23 -2.84 -13.27 2.05
CA GLN A 23 -1.43 -12.94 2.14
C GLN A 23 -1.11 -12.52 3.58
N PRO A 24 -0.20 -13.22 4.30
CA PRO A 24 0.30 -12.67 5.55
C PRO A 24 1.00 -11.36 5.22
N ILE A 25 0.83 -10.34 6.06
CA ILE A 25 1.45 -9.00 5.89
C ILE A 25 2.97 -9.10 5.65
N GLY A 26 3.62 -10.18 6.13
CA GLY A 26 5.03 -10.48 5.83
C GLY A 26 5.34 -10.86 4.38
N ALA A 27 4.44 -11.56 3.67
CA ALA A 27 4.57 -11.84 2.25
C ALA A 27 4.36 -10.56 1.42
N LEU A 28 3.41 -9.72 1.85
CA LEU A 28 3.23 -8.36 1.31
C LEU A 28 4.51 -7.54 1.49
N ALA A 29 5.13 -7.50 2.66
CA ALA A 29 6.38 -6.75 2.87
C ALA A 29 7.54 -7.24 1.97
N SER A 30 7.68 -8.55 1.77
CA SER A 30 8.71 -9.11 0.89
C SER A 30 8.39 -8.88 -0.60
N ALA A 31 7.13 -8.98 -0.99
CA ALA A 31 6.67 -8.68 -2.34
C ALA A 31 6.86 -7.18 -2.61
N LEU A 32 6.49 -6.32 -1.66
CA LEU A 32 6.74 -4.89 -1.71
C LEU A 32 8.23 -4.57 -1.83
N ALA A 33 9.10 -5.21 -1.05
CA ALA A 33 10.55 -4.96 -1.13
C ALA A 33 11.16 -5.33 -2.49
N ASN A 34 10.55 -6.27 -3.23
CA ASN A 34 10.97 -6.66 -4.59
C ASN A 34 10.20 -5.95 -5.71
N ALA A 35 9.05 -5.36 -5.40
CA ALA A 35 8.17 -4.71 -6.35
C ALA A 35 8.63 -3.28 -6.64
N SER A 36 8.27 -2.78 -7.82
CA SER A 36 8.55 -1.40 -8.18
C SER A 36 7.76 -0.44 -7.28
N PRO A 37 8.23 0.79 -7.02
CA PRO A 37 7.53 1.78 -6.19
C PRO A 37 6.10 2.08 -6.66
N THR A 38 5.78 1.83 -7.93
CA THR A 38 4.42 1.90 -8.47
C THR A 38 3.56 0.72 -8.01
N GLU A 39 4.07 -0.52 -8.12
CA GLU A 39 3.35 -1.72 -7.70
C GLU A 39 3.15 -1.79 -6.19
N GLN A 40 4.15 -1.35 -5.43
CA GLN A 40 4.04 -1.23 -3.98
C GLN A 40 2.84 -0.35 -3.59
N ARG A 41 2.66 0.79 -4.26
CA ARG A 41 1.49 1.67 -4.06
C ARG A 41 0.21 0.98 -4.46
N THR A 42 0.18 0.30 -5.60
CA THR A 42 -1.00 -0.47 -6.02
C THR A 42 -1.42 -1.47 -4.95
N MET A 43 -0.49 -2.25 -4.41
CA MET A 43 -0.76 -3.25 -3.36
C MET A 43 -1.26 -2.62 -2.05
N LEU A 44 -0.71 -1.47 -1.64
CA LEU A 44 -1.24 -0.74 -0.49
C LEU A 44 -2.63 -0.17 -0.78
N GLY A 45 -2.84 0.33 -1.99
CA GLY A 45 -4.12 0.82 -2.47
C GLY A 45 -5.20 -0.23 -2.37
N GLU A 46 -4.92 -1.47 -2.77
CA GLU A 46 -5.88 -2.57 -2.66
C GLU A 46 -6.27 -2.91 -1.21
N ASN A 47 -5.37 -2.65 -0.24
CA ASN A 47 -5.67 -2.81 1.17
C ASN A 47 -6.34 -1.58 1.80
N LEU A 48 -6.01 -0.39 1.32
CA LEU A 48 -6.51 0.87 1.84
C LEU A 48 -7.88 1.24 1.28
N TYR A 49 -8.13 0.92 0.01
CA TYR A 49 -9.39 1.14 -0.69
C TYR A 49 -10.61 0.61 0.09
N PRO A 50 -10.68 -0.65 0.55
CA PRO A 50 -11.84 -1.13 1.31
C PRO A 50 -12.01 -0.44 2.67
N LEU A 51 -10.95 0.12 3.27
CA LEU A 51 -11.06 0.89 4.51
C LEU A 51 -11.70 2.26 4.25
N VAL A 52 -11.29 2.93 3.17
CA VAL A 52 -11.87 4.20 2.75
C VAL A 52 -13.29 4.00 2.21
N GLU A 53 -13.56 2.92 1.48
CA GLU A 53 -14.88 2.59 0.95
C GLU A 53 -15.92 2.39 2.05
N GLN A 54 -15.53 1.75 3.16
CA GLN A 54 -16.41 1.61 4.33
C GLN A 54 -16.75 2.95 5.00
N LEU A 55 -15.89 3.97 4.86
CA LEU A 55 -16.12 5.31 5.35
C LEU A 55 -16.96 6.11 4.34
N GLU A 56 -16.55 6.10 3.07
CA GLU A 56 -17.00 7.03 2.03
C GLU A 56 -17.05 6.33 0.65
N LEU A 57 -18.07 5.50 0.43
CA LEU A 57 -18.28 4.72 -0.81
C LEU A 57 -18.24 5.55 -2.10
N ASP A 58 -18.82 6.76 -2.09
CA ASP A 58 -18.95 7.60 -3.29
C ASP A 58 -17.62 8.22 -3.74
N THR A 59 -16.76 8.55 -2.77
CA THR A 59 -15.46 9.19 -3.03
C THR A 59 -14.26 8.30 -2.73
N ALA A 60 -14.48 7.03 -2.37
CA ALA A 60 -13.45 6.08 -1.97
C ALA A 60 -12.31 5.97 -2.98
N ALA A 61 -12.65 5.81 -4.27
CA ALA A 61 -11.68 5.72 -5.34
C ALA A 61 -10.85 7.00 -5.51
N LYS A 62 -11.49 8.15 -5.32
CA LYS A 62 -10.87 9.48 -5.48
C LYS A 62 -9.98 9.82 -4.28
N VAL A 63 -10.47 9.57 -3.07
CA VAL A 63 -9.73 9.73 -1.82
C VAL A 63 -8.54 8.78 -1.79
N THR A 64 -8.76 7.49 -2.09
CA THR A 64 -7.69 6.49 -2.14
C THR A 64 -6.68 6.82 -3.22
N GLY A 65 -7.10 7.28 -4.39
CA GLY A 65 -6.19 7.76 -5.45
C GLY A 65 -5.29 8.89 -4.95
N MET A 66 -5.85 9.92 -4.33
CA MET A 66 -5.08 11.05 -3.77
C MET A 66 -4.17 10.65 -2.62
N LEU A 67 -4.58 9.67 -1.80
CA LEU A 67 -3.74 9.08 -0.76
C LEU A 67 -2.56 8.31 -1.34
N LEU A 68 -2.75 7.62 -2.47
CA LEU A 68 -1.72 6.84 -3.16
C LEU A 68 -0.72 7.68 -3.95
N GLU A 69 -1.06 8.93 -4.24
CA GLU A 69 -0.12 9.91 -4.80
C GLU A 69 0.95 10.34 -3.76
N MET A 70 0.73 10.05 -2.48
CA MET A 70 1.71 10.25 -1.41
C MET A 70 2.82 9.17 -1.43
N ASP A 71 3.79 9.28 -0.51
CA ASP A 71 4.85 8.30 -0.35
C ASP A 71 4.36 6.96 0.22
N LEU A 72 5.01 5.87 -0.22
CA LEU A 72 4.70 4.52 0.22
C LEU A 72 4.67 4.38 1.74
N THR A 73 5.70 4.92 2.40
CA THR A 73 5.87 4.86 3.85
C THR A 73 4.71 5.54 4.57
N GLU A 74 4.16 6.59 3.97
CA GLU A 74 3.03 7.34 4.51
C GLU A 74 1.76 6.52 4.42
N VAL A 75 1.47 5.93 3.26
CA VAL A 75 0.31 5.05 3.05
C VAL A 75 0.38 3.81 3.97
N LEU A 76 1.58 3.25 4.16
CA LEU A 76 1.79 2.10 5.03
C LEU A 76 1.47 2.45 6.49
N HIS A 77 1.90 3.63 6.92
CA HIS A 77 1.60 4.13 8.26
C HIS A 77 0.09 4.36 8.47
N LEU A 78 -0.65 4.78 7.43
CA LEU A 78 -2.12 4.89 7.48
C LEU A 78 -2.79 3.52 7.63
N LEU A 79 -2.24 2.48 7.01
CA LEU A 79 -2.72 1.10 7.15
C LEU A 79 -2.44 0.53 8.55
N GLU A 80 -1.33 0.90 9.17
CA GLU A 80 -1.01 0.53 10.55
C GLU A 80 -1.81 1.34 11.59
N SER A 81 -2.30 2.52 11.22
CA SER A 81 -3.00 3.46 12.12
C SER A 81 -4.39 3.85 11.60
N PRO A 82 -5.46 3.20 12.06
CA PRO A 82 -6.84 3.52 11.62
C PRO A 82 -7.26 4.95 11.97
N GLU A 83 -6.70 5.54 13.03
CA GLU A 83 -6.92 6.95 13.39
C GLU A 83 -6.29 7.90 12.36
N ALA A 84 -5.07 7.61 11.92
CA ALA A 84 -4.37 8.39 10.91
C ALA A 84 -5.08 8.32 9.55
N LEU A 85 -5.57 7.13 9.17
CA LEU A 85 -6.38 6.96 7.97
C LEU A 85 -7.63 7.86 8.01
N LYS A 86 -8.41 7.82 9.09
CA LYS A 86 -9.62 8.66 9.22
C LYS A 86 -9.32 10.15 9.14
N ALA A 87 -8.28 10.60 9.85
CA ALA A 87 -7.86 12.00 9.82
C ALA A 87 -7.46 12.43 8.40
N LYS A 88 -6.69 11.59 7.70
CA LYS A 88 -6.24 11.88 6.35
C LYS A 88 -7.37 11.81 5.32
N VAL A 89 -8.29 10.85 5.44
CA VAL A 89 -9.51 10.78 4.62
C VAL A 89 -10.32 12.07 4.77
N ALA A 90 -10.45 12.61 5.98
CA ALA A 90 -11.13 13.88 6.22
C ALA A 90 -10.43 15.07 5.55
N GLU A 91 -9.09 15.17 5.64
CA GLU A 91 -8.32 16.20 4.92
C GLU A 91 -8.50 16.08 3.41
N VAL A 92 -8.33 14.88 2.86
CA VAL A 92 -8.44 14.63 1.41
C VAL A 92 -9.85 14.90 0.92
N MET A 93 -10.87 14.60 1.73
CA MET A 93 -12.27 14.96 1.45
C MET A 93 -12.47 16.47 1.34
N GLU A 94 -11.89 17.24 2.26
CA GLU A 94 -11.94 18.69 2.21
C GLU A 94 -11.24 19.22 0.95
N VAL A 95 -10.07 18.66 0.63
CA VAL A 95 -9.35 18.98 -0.61
C VAL A 95 -10.18 18.62 -1.83
N LEU A 96 -10.73 17.41 -1.94
CA LEU A 96 -11.57 16.97 -3.06
C LEU A 96 -12.79 17.86 -3.26
N ARG A 97 -13.44 18.28 -2.18
CA ARG A 97 -14.55 19.24 -2.23
C ARG A 97 -14.10 20.58 -2.80
N ASN A 98 -12.89 21.03 -2.45
CA ASN A 98 -12.30 22.25 -3.00
C ASN A 98 -11.86 22.09 -4.47
N VAL A 99 -11.28 20.94 -4.86
CA VAL A 99 -10.84 20.68 -6.24
C VAL A 99 -12.05 20.52 -7.17
N SER A 100 -13.16 19.94 -6.68
CA SER A 100 -14.39 19.77 -7.48
C SER A 100 -15.15 21.09 -7.71
N GLN A 101 -14.72 22.20 -7.11
CA GLN A 101 -15.26 23.55 -7.33
C GLN A 101 -14.41 24.38 -8.32
N HIS A 102 -13.36 23.80 -8.91
CA HIS A 102 -12.49 24.42 -9.90
C HIS A 102 -12.44 23.61 -11.19
#